data_AF-U5MPI9-F1
#
_entry.id   AF-U5MPI9-F1
#
_cell.length_a   1.000
_cell.length_b   1.000
_cell.length_c   1.000
_cell.angle_alpha   90.00
_cell.angle_beta   90.00
_cell.angle_gamma   90.00
#
_symmetry.space_group_name_H-M   'P 1'
#
loop_
_entity.id
_entity.type
_entity.pdbx_description
1 polymer ?
#
loop_
_entity_poly.entity_id
_entity_poly.type
_entity_poly.pdbx_seq_one_letter_code
_entity_poly.pdbx_strand_id
1 'polypeptide(L)' 'MEKLKKGEHEKAMEKAKSMLDKGCGMGEILEETHLSEENVTKAKRK' A
#
# COMPACT_ATOMS: atom_id res chain seq x y z
N MET A 1 -6.40 -4.43 -19.19
CA MET A 1 -5.64 -4.28 -17.94
C MET A 1 -5.38 -2.80 -17.74
N GLU A 2 -6.23 -2.14 -16.95
CA GLU A 2 -6.10 -0.72 -16.66
C GLU A 2 -4.86 -0.51 -15.79
N LYS A 3 -3.86 0.17 -16.35
CA LYS A 3 -2.65 0.57 -15.64
C LYS A 3 -3.09 1.68 -14.68
N LEU A 4 -3.07 1.42 -13.37
CA LEU A 4 -3.21 2.45 -12.33
C LEU A 4 -2.36 3.67 -12.74
N LYS A 5 -2.98 4.84 -12.86
CA LYS A 5 -2.28 6.07 -13.24
C LYS A 5 -1.16 6.30 -12.24
N LYS A 6 0.05 6.63 -12.71
CA LYS A 6 1.30 6.65 -11.91
C LYS A 6 1.18 7.35 -10.55
N GLY A 7 0.31 8.36 -10.40
CA GLY A 7 0.10 9.07 -9.12
C GLY A 7 -0.80 8.37 -8.10
N GLU A 8 -1.71 7.48 -8.51
CA GLU A 8 -2.57 6.74 -7.56
C GLU A 8 -1.80 5.65 -6.84
N HIS A 9 -0.86 5.02 -7.54
CA HIS A 9 0.00 4.00 -6.95
C HIS A 9 0.95 4.57 -5.89
N GLU A 10 1.52 5.76 -6.12
CA GLU A 10 2.37 6.44 -5.13
C GLU A 10 1.59 6.82 -3.87
N LYS A 11 0.38 7.39 -4.02
CA LYS A 11 -0.49 7.71 -2.87
C LYS A 11 -0.85 6.47 -2.05
N ALA A 12 -1.18 5.37 -2.73
CA ALA A 12 -1.48 4.12 -2.06
C ALA A 12 -0.25 3.56 -1.30
N MET A 13 0.95 3.66 -1.87
CA MET A 13 2.21 3.27 -1.23
C MET A 13 2.54 4.13 0.00
N GLU A 14 2.39 5.45 -0.08
CA GLU A 14 2.59 6.34 1.09
C GLU A 14 1.59 6.04 2.21
N LYS A 15 0.32 5.81 1.85
CA LYS A 15 -0.71 5.43 2.81
C LYS A 15 -0.40 4.09 3.47
N ALA A 16 -0.01 3.08 2.69
CA ALA A 16 0.40 1.79 3.21
C ALA A 16 1.59 1.91 4.18
N LYS A 17 2.59 2.73 3.85
CA LYS A 17 3.74 2.98 4.73
C LYS A 17 3.30 3.62 6.05
N SER A 18 2.46 4.66 6.00
CA SER A 18 1.91 5.29 7.22
C SER A 18 1.12 4.32 8.09
N MET A 19 0.33 3.42 7.49
CA MET A 19 -0.42 2.40 8.23
C MET A 19 0.50 1.34 8.83
N LEU A 20 1.56 0.93 8.12
CA LEU A 20 2.58 0.02 8.65
C LEU A 20 3.32 0.65 9.85
N ASP A 21 3.70 1.93 9.76
CA ASP A 21 4.32 2.68 10.86
C ASP A 21 3.39 2.78 12.09
N LYS A 22 2.07 2.86 11.86
CA LYS A 22 1.05 2.83 12.92
C LYS A 22 0.82 1.44 13.52
N GLY A 23 1.39 0.38 12.92
CA GLY A 23 1.18 -1.01 13.35
C GLY A 23 -0.11 -1.64 12.86
N CYS A 24 -0.75 -1.11 11.80
CA CYS A 24 -1.92 -1.73 11.19
C CYS A 24 -1.59 -3.11 10.60
N GLY A 25 -2.58 -4.01 10.65
CA GLY A 25 -2.49 -5.33 10.05
C GLY A 25 -2.50 -5.31 8.53
N MET A 26 -1.89 -6.32 7.90
CA MET A 26 -1.81 -6.43 6.43
C MET A 26 -3.19 -6.37 5.76
N GLY A 27 -4.21 -7.05 6.32
CA GLY A 27 -5.56 -7.06 5.76
C GLY A 27 -6.19 -5.67 5.67
N GLU A 28 -6.09 -4.88 6.75
CA GLU A 28 -6.55 -3.49 6.79
C GLU A 28 -5.84 -2.62 5.75
N ILE A 29 -4.52 -2.80 5.61
CA ILE A 29 -3.74 -2.01 4.66
C ILE A 29 -4.14 -2.32 3.22
N LEU A 30 -4.36 -3.60 2.88
CA LEU A 30 -4.79 -4.01 1.54
C LEU A 30 -6.17 -3.45 1.22
N GLU A 31 -7.08 -3.48 2.19
CA GLU A 31 -8.44 -2.97 2.02
C GLU A 31 -8.45 -1.44 1.86
N GLU A 32 -7.66 -0.71 2.66
CA GLU A 32 -7.62 0.76 2.62
C GLU A 32 -6.83 1.34 1.44
N THR A 33 -5.83 0.61 0.93
CA THR A 33 -4.90 1.10 -0.10
C THR A 33 -5.15 0.48 -1.46
N HIS A 34 -5.96 -0.59 -1.52
CA HIS A 34 -6.18 -1.41 -2.72
C HIS A 34 -4.87 -1.88 -3.38
N LEU A 35 -3.78 -1.95 -2.60
CA LEU A 35 -2.53 -2.52 -3.04
C LEU A 35 -2.60 -4.05 -2.99
N SER A 36 -1.71 -4.68 -3.72
CA SER A 36 -1.42 -6.10 -3.54
C SER A 36 -0.50 -6.32 -2.34
N GLU A 37 -0.55 -7.51 -1.75
CA GLU A 37 0.35 -7.94 -0.67
C GLU A 37 1.82 -7.74 -1.02
N GLU A 38 2.19 -7.96 -2.28
CA GLU A 38 3.55 -7.74 -2.75
C GLU A 38 3.97 -6.26 -2.59
N ASN A 39 3.09 -5.32 -2.94
CA ASN A 39 3.36 -3.89 -2.84
C ASN A 39 3.43 -3.42 -1.38
N VAL A 40 2.52 -3.89 -0.52
CA VAL A 40 2.57 -3.59 0.91
C VAL A 40 3.83 -4.18 1.56
N THR A 41 4.22 -5.39 1.16
CA THR A 41 5.47 -6.02 1.64
C THR A 41 6.70 -5.23 1.17
N LYS A 42 6.69 -4.72 -0.07
CA LYS A 42 7.74 -3.80 -0.56
C LYS A 42 7.77 -2.51 0.26
N ALA A 43 6.62 -1.95 0.62
CA ALA A 43 6.53 -0.77 1.47
C ALA A 43 7.10 -1.01 2.88
N LYS A 44 6.88 -2.21 3.45
CA LYS A 44 7.45 -2.61 4.75
C LYS A 44 8.97 -2.79 4.75
N ARG A 45 9.54 -3.22 3.62
CA ARG A 45 10.99 -3.47 3.49
C ARG A 45 11.80 -2.20 3.14
N LYS A 46 11.14 -1.07 2.88
CA LYS A 46 11.75 0.18 2.43
C LYS A 46 11.82 1.23 3.54
#